data_AF-A0A7J4R3B9-F1
#
_entry.id   AF-A0A7J4R3B9-F1
#
_cell.length_a   1.000
_cell.length_b   1.000
_cell.length_c   1.000
_cell.angle_alpha   90.00
_cell.angle_beta   90.00
_cell.angle_gamma   90.00
#
_symmetry.space_group_name_H-M   'P 1'
#
loop_
_entity.id
_entity.type
_entity.pdbx_description
1 polymer ?
#
loop_
_entity_poly.entity_id
_entity_poly.type
_entity_poly.pdbx_seq_one_letter_code
_entity_poly.pdbx_strand_id
1 'polypeptide(L)'
;MRQTTKSITLVSLFLLSLFSGMVIGTEQAEASQVVITEAVRIVDGGTASDSQAAVASDSEGNVHIVWSRNTQHLYYSMLSPRGETLIDATQITNPGLHKVWHPDMVIDENDRIHLVWSDKSGQHKIMYTSINPYLAPLDGMAAEDSAISVIDDTIISMRAQDRDWPSIAVDSQGNLHIAWQDSYDELQQFFNQPQIYYSMIQPEYSGGSVLTLFEDTLLTPIIGHKGHPDIVIDSNDLVQIAWDDTRGGKVELVFLVDTSGSMYSEWADVCTVIYGGNFAAGGYFQGLKPMLQEGNMTVYETIYGLGNSLPGAASSGNCAGKNQNAGPRSTALGITPGDDSGGIRKLPGTVYNGNTYSGYSGEDWGPGTNWACLSWKDAQGNVPGNPPTQDDHKWNPNATKIAIPISDEGPKDGDPAQQADDTTSIEEAHDNCVNAGV
;
A
#
# COMPACT_ATOMS: atom_id res chain seq x y z
N MET A 1 -32.16 -63.71 33.09
CA MET A 1 -31.41 -63.10 31.98
C MET A 1 -29.92 -63.38 32.20
N ARG A 2 -29.34 -64.24 31.35
CA ARG A 2 -28.11 -65.01 31.61
C ARG A 2 -26.84 -64.19 31.32
N GLN A 3 -25.77 -64.46 32.08
CA GLN A 3 -24.42 -63.89 31.93
C GLN A 3 -23.85 -63.96 30.50
N THR A 4 -24.34 -64.87 29.66
CA THR A 4 -23.91 -65.04 28.27
C THR A 4 -24.20 -63.82 27.38
N THR A 5 -25.27 -63.06 27.63
CA THR A 5 -25.55 -61.85 26.84
C THR A 5 -24.59 -60.71 27.17
N LYS A 6 -24.11 -60.60 28.42
CA LYS A 6 -23.17 -59.54 28.83
C LYS A 6 -21.76 -59.72 28.24
N SER A 7 -21.31 -60.97 28.05
CA SER A 7 -20.01 -61.24 27.43
C SER A 7 -19.99 -60.98 25.92
N ILE A 8 -21.11 -61.21 25.21
CA ILE A 8 -21.20 -60.91 23.78
C ILE A 8 -21.20 -59.40 23.55
N THR A 9 -21.92 -58.61 24.36
CA THR A 9 -21.93 -57.15 24.22
C THR A 9 -20.55 -56.54 24.52
N LEU A 10 -19.82 -57.09 25.50
CA LEU A 10 -18.47 -56.61 25.83
C LEU A 10 -17.46 -56.92 24.72
N VAL A 11 -17.56 -58.10 24.09
CA VAL A 11 -16.72 -58.50 22.96
C VAL A 11 -17.06 -57.67 21.71
N SER A 12 -18.34 -57.38 21.46
CA SER A 12 -18.75 -56.48 20.38
C SER A 12 -18.27 -55.04 20.59
N LEU A 13 -18.30 -54.52 21.83
CA LEU A 13 -17.75 -53.21 22.18
C LEU A 13 -16.22 -53.15 22.01
N PHE A 14 -15.51 -54.22 22.37
CA PHE A 14 -14.06 -54.30 22.16
C PHE A 14 -13.69 -54.41 20.67
N LEU A 15 -14.46 -55.16 19.87
CA LEU A 15 -14.28 -55.25 18.42
C LEU A 15 -14.59 -53.92 17.73
N LEU A 16 -15.66 -53.22 18.12
CA LEU A 16 -15.98 -51.87 17.63
C LEU A 16 -14.89 -50.85 17.99
N SER A 17 -14.31 -50.91 19.19
CA SER A 17 -13.18 -50.04 19.56
C SER A 17 -11.88 -50.35 18.82
N LEU A 18 -11.67 -51.61 18.40
CA LEU A 18 -10.53 -52.00 17.56
C LEU A 18 -10.70 -51.50 16.11
N PHE A 19 -11.94 -51.36 15.62
CA PHE A 19 -12.23 -50.72 14.33
C PHE A 19 -12.17 -49.18 14.38
N SER A 20 -12.49 -48.55 15.52
CA SER A 20 -12.33 -47.10 15.70
C SER A 20 -10.87 -46.62 15.79
N GLY A 21 -9.91 -47.52 15.99
CA GLY A 21 -8.47 -47.21 16.02
C GLY A 21 -7.73 -47.39 14.68
N MET A 22 -8.39 -47.91 13.64
CA MET A 22 -7.76 -48.22 12.34
C MET A 22 -8.12 -47.25 11.20
N VAL A 23 -8.87 -46.18 11.49
CA VAL A 23 -9.14 -45.10 10.52
C VAL A 23 -8.66 -43.77 11.11
N ILE A 24 -7.36 -43.70 11.40
CA ILE A 24 -6.65 -42.45 11.17
C ILE A 24 -6.04 -42.62 9.79
N GLY A 25 -6.90 -42.52 8.77
CA GLY A 25 -6.42 -42.13 7.45
C GLY A 25 -5.92 -40.71 7.65
N THR A 26 -4.62 -40.55 7.91
CA THR A 26 -3.99 -39.31 7.51
C THR A 26 -4.16 -39.28 6.01
N GLU A 27 -5.14 -38.51 5.51
CA GLU A 27 -5.01 -37.99 4.16
C GLU A 27 -3.77 -37.10 4.21
N GLN A 28 -2.61 -37.71 4.01
CA GLN A 28 -1.53 -36.97 3.40
C GLN A 28 -2.11 -36.54 2.08
N ALA A 29 -2.41 -35.24 1.96
CA ALA A 29 -2.52 -34.62 0.66
C ALA A 29 -1.20 -34.98 -0.05
N GLU A 30 -1.23 -36.01 -0.89
CA GLU A 30 -0.15 -36.20 -1.83
C GLU A 30 -0.11 -34.92 -2.63
N ALA A 31 1.05 -34.26 -2.63
CA ALA A 31 1.25 -33.12 -3.50
C ALA A 31 0.89 -33.59 -4.91
N SER A 32 -0.20 -33.06 -5.46
CA SER A 32 -0.59 -33.33 -6.83
C SER A 32 0.64 -33.02 -7.68
N GLN A 33 1.08 -34.01 -8.46
CA GLN A 33 2.26 -33.88 -9.29
C GLN A 33 2.13 -32.57 -10.08
N VAL A 34 3.04 -31.61 -9.86
CA VAL A 34 3.07 -30.37 -10.64
C VAL A 34 3.43 -30.76 -12.06
N VAL A 35 2.42 -30.93 -12.90
CA VAL A 35 2.62 -31.19 -14.33
C VAL A 35 3.04 -29.87 -14.94
N ILE A 36 4.35 -29.69 -15.15
CA ILE A 36 4.87 -28.57 -15.93
C ILE A 36 4.54 -28.88 -17.38
N THR A 37 3.39 -28.41 -17.86
CA THR A 37 3.06 -28.39 -19.29
C THR A 37 3.75 -27.21 -19.96
N GLU A 38 3.78 -27.21 -21.29
CA GLU A 38 4.06 -25.98 -22.02
C GLU A 38 3.01 -24.91 -21.69
N ALA A 39 3.38 -23.64 -21.87
CA ALA A 39 2.47 -22.52 -21.61
C ALA A 39 1.21 -22.65 -22.49
N VAL A 40 0.04 -22.67 -21.84
CA VAL A 40 -1.26 -22.68 -22.52
C VAL A 40 -1.64 -21.23 -22.84
N ARG A 41 -1.86 -20.93 -24.12
CA ARG A 41 -2.34 -19.62 -24.55
C ARG A 41 -3.86 -19.55 -24.36
N ILE A 42 -4.32 -18.64 -23.51
CA ILE A 42 -5.75 -18.42 -23.23
C ILE A 42 -6.47 -17.75 -24.41
N VAL A 43 -5.90 -16.64 -24.92
CA VAL A 43 -6.49 -15.85 -26.01
C VAL A 43 -5.41 -15.27 -26.90
N ASP A 44 -5.73 -15.08 -28.19
CA ASP A 44 -4.92 -14.30 -29.14
C ASP A 44 -5.60 -12.94 -29.37
N GLY A 45 -5.33 -11.99 -28.46
CA GLY A 45 -5.94 -10.65 -28.49
C GLY A 45 -5.47 -9.76 -29.65
N GLY A 46 -4.54 -10.23 -30.48
CA GLY A 46 -3.97 -9.45 -31.58
C GLY A 46 -3.32 -8.16 -31.10
N THR A 47 -3.92 -7.01 -31.43
CA THR A 47 -3.45 -5.68 -31.00
C THR A 47 -4.05 -5.23 -29.66
N ALA A 48 -4.93 -6.03 -29.04
CA ALA A 48 -5.50 -5.71 -27.74
C ALA A 48 -4.45 -5.84 -26.63
N SER A 49 -4.56 -4.98 -25.63
CA SER A 49 -3.77 -5.04 -24.41
C SER A 49 -4.57 -5.74 -23.32
N ASP A 50 -4.29 -7.02 -23.08
CA ASP A 50 -4.91 -7.81 -22.01
C ASP A 50 -4.05 -7.76 -20.74
N SER A 51 -4.63 -7.41 -19.60
CA SER A 51 -3.90 -7.20 -18.32
C SER A 51 -4.77 -7.49 -17.09
N GLN A 52 -4.14 -7.57 -15.90
CA GLN A 52 -4.82 -7.69 -14.60
C GLN A 52 -5.76 -8.91 -14.56
N ALA A 53 -5.21 -10.09 -14.82
CA ALA A 53 -6.00 -11.31 -14.83
C ALA A 53 -6.24 -11.82 -13.40
N ALA A 54 -7.46 -12.31 -13.14
CA ALA A 54 -7.80 -13.12 -11.97
C ALA A 54 -8.20 -14.52 -12.45
N VAL A 55 -7.91 -15.53 -11.63
CA VAL A 55 -8.09 -16.95 -11.99
C VAL A 55 -8.66 -17.71 -10.79
N ALA A 56 -9.65 -18.56 -11.04
CA ALA A 56 -10.19 -19.51 -10.06
C ALA A 56 -10.53 -20.85 -10.73
N SER A 57 -10.86 -21.86 -9.93
CA SER A 57 -11.30 -23.17 -10.41
C SER A 57 -12.62 -23.58 -9.77
N ASP A 58 -13.52 -24.15 -10.56
CA ASP A 58 -14.81 -24.66 -10.08
C ASP A 58 -14.71 -26.08 -9.51
N SER A 59 -15.86 -26.65 -9.09
CA SER A 59 -15.95 -27.98 -8.49
C SER A 59 -15.58 -29.12 -9.45
N GLU A 60 -15.64 -28.90 -10.77
CA GLU A 60 -15.22 -29.85 -11.81
C GLU A 60 -13.73 -29.71 -12.18
N GLY A 61 -13.05 -28.70 -11.62
CA GLY A 61 -11.65 -28.38 -11.91
C GLY A 61 -11.44 -27.59 -13.20
N ASN A 62 -12.51 -27.07 -13.80
CA ASN A 62 -12.39 -26.13 -14.91
C ASN A 62 -11.75 -24.84 -14.41
N VAL A 63 -10.95 -24.21 -15.27
CA VAL A 63 -10.23 -22.98 -14.94
C VAL A 63 -11.00 -21.78 -15.51
N HIS A 64 -11.32 -20.84 -14.65
CA HIS A 64 -12.01 -19.59 -14.98
C HIS A 64 -11.00 -18.47 -14.96
N ILE A 65 -10.95 -17.67 -16.03
CA ILE A 65 -10.03 -16.56 -16.16
C ILE A 65 -10.83 -15.32 -16.51
N VAL A 66 -10.60 -14.22 -15.78
CA VAL A 66 -11.05 -12.89 -16.20
C VAL A 66 -9.90 -11.93 -16.30
N TRP A 67 -10.02 -10.94 -17.16
CA TRP A 67 -8.99 -9.93 -17.37
C TRP A 67 -9.57 -8.63 -17.90
N SER A 68 -8.83 -7.54 -17.72
CA SER A 68 -9.14 -6.25 -18.31
C SER A 68 -8.55 -6.18 -19.72
N ARG A 69 -9.37 -5.84 -20.72
CA ARG A 69 -8.94 -5.61 -22.10
C ARG A 69 -8.93 -4.13 -22.41
N ASN A 70 -7.77 -3.64 -22.86
CA ASN A 70 -7.50 -2.24 -23.18
C ASN A 70 -7.82 -1.28 -22.02
N THR A 71 -7.81 -1.76 -20.77
CA THR A 71 -8.30 -1.04 -19.58
C THR A 71 -9.72 -0.48 -19.75
N GLN A 72 -10.56 -1.15 -20.55
CA GLN A 72 -11.92 -0.72 -20.87
C GLN A 72 -12.94 -1.71 -20.34
N HIS A 73 -12.94 -2.95 -20.82
CA HIS A 73 -13.97 -3.94 -20.49
C HIS A 73 -13.37 -5.16 -19.81
N LEU A 74 -14.20 -5.85 -19.02
CA LEU A 74 -13.86 -7.13 -18.43
C LEU A 74 -14.20 -8.25 -19.41
N TYR A 75 -13.27 -9.18 -19.59
CA TYR A 75 -13.44 -10.36 -20.41
C TYR A 75 -13.31 -11.62 -19.55
N TYR A 76 -14.00 -12.67 -19.97
CA TYR A 76 -14.06 -13.97 -19.32
C TYR A 76 -13.77 -15.11 -20.30
N SER A 77 -13.11 -16.16 -19.82
CA SER A 77 -12.94 -17.43 -20.53
C SER A 77 -12.95 -18.60 -19.55
N MET A 78 -13.38 -19.76 -20.03
CA MET A 78 -13.41 -21.02 -19.29
C MET A 78 -12.61 -22.07 -20.04
N LEU A 79 -11.70 -22.75 -19.33
CA LEU A 79 -10.94 -23.88 -19.85
C LEU A 79 -11.28 -25.15 -19.06
N SER A 80 -11.23 -26.30 -19.72
CA SER A 80 -11.29 -27.59 -19.04
C SER A 80 -10.04 -27.83 -18.17
N PRO A 81 -10.04 -28.82 -17.26
CA PRO A 81 -8.85 -29.18 -16.48
C PRO A 81 -7.64 -29.59 -17.34
N ARG A 82 -7.86 -29.85 -18.64
CA ARG A 82 -6.83 -30.21 -19.62
C ARG A 82 -6.38 -29.04 -20.49
N GLY A 83 -6.90 -27.84 -20.25
CA GLY A 83 -6.57 -26.63 -21.00
C GLY A 83 -7.33 -26.49 -22.34
N GLU A 84 -8.40 -27.24 -22.56
CA GLU A 84 -9.26 -27.08 -23.73
C GLU A 84 -10.23 -25.91 -23.50
N THR A 85 -10.39 -25.02 -24.47
CA THR A 85 -11.35 -23.90 -24.36
C THR A 85 -12.78 -24.42 -24.35
N LEU A 86 -13.52 -24.12 -23.28
CA LEU A 86 -14.95 -24.40 -23.13
C LEU A 86 -15.80 -23.16 -23.45
N ILE A 87 -15.32 -21.98 -23.04
CA ILE A 87 -15.89 -20.68 -23.39
C ILE A 87 -14.74 -19.78 -23.83
N ASP A 88 -14.78 -19.33 -25.08
CA ASP A 88 -13.80 -18.38 -25.62
C ASP A 88 -14.04 -16.97 -25.05
N ALA A 89 -13.08 -16.07 -25.23
CA ALA A 89 -13.07 -14.72 -24.70
C ALA A 89 -14.40 -13.99 -24.91
N THR A 90 -15.16 -13.85 -23.82
CA THR A 90 -16.50 -13.25 -23.76
C THR A 90 -16.42 -11.95 -22.98
N GLN A 91 -16.88 -10.83 -23.56
CA GLN A 91 -17.02 -9.59 -22.80
C GLN A 91 -18.19 -9.76 -21.82
N ILE A 92 -17.99 -9.43 -20.54
CA ILE A 92 -18.99 -9.60 -19.47
C ILE A 92 -19.35 -8.29 -18.75
N THR A 93 -18.78 -7.16 -19.21
CA THR A 93 -19.28 -5.85 -18.78
C THR A 93 -20.24 -5.28 -19.80
N ASN A 94 -21.20 -4.51 -19.27
CA ASN A 94 -22.22 -3.86 -20.05
C ASN A 94 -21.65 -2.93 -21.15
N PRO A 95 -22.44 -2.62 -22.19
CA PRO A 95 -22.07 -1.62 -23.18
C PRO A 95 -21.92 -0.25 -22.50
N GLY A 96 -20.79 0.42 -22.74
CA GLY A 96 -20.55 1.73 -22.13
C GLY A 96 -19.09 2.14 -22.17
N LEU A 97 -18.84 3.34 -21.65
CA LEU A 97 -17.48 3.79 -21.39
C LEU A 97 -17.08 3.33 -19.99
N HIS A 98 -16.14 2.41 -19.93
CA HIS A 98 -15.61 1.86 -18.69
C HIS A 98 -14.11 2.08 -18.61
N LYS A 99 -13.60 2.12 -17.38
CA LYS A 99 -12.16 1.98 -17.10
C LYS A 99 -11.99 0.90 -16.05
N VAL A 100 -11.89 -0.36 -16.49
CA VAL A 100 -11.81 -1.54 -15.60
C VAL A 100 -10.40 -1.75 -15.08
N TRP A 101 -10.28 -1.80 -13.75
CA TRP A 101 -9.04 -2.03 -13.01
C TRP A 101 -9.26 -3.08 -11.91
N HIS A 102 -8.21 -3.88 -11.67
CA HIS A 102 -8.10 -4.84 -10.56
C HIS A 102 -9.35 -5.71 -10.37
N PRO A 103 -9.72 -6.52 -11.37
CA PRO A 103 -10.78 -7.48 -11.17
C PRO A 103 -10.33 -8.57 -10.20
N ASP A 104 -11.27 -9.03 -9.37
CA ASP A 104 -11.12 -10.19 -8.50
C ASP A 104 -12.35 -11.10 -8.64
N MET A 105 -12.20 -12.39 -8.34
CA MET A 105 -13.29 -13.36 -8.46
C MET A 105 -13.30 -14.39 -7.33
N VAL A 106 -14.50 -14.87 -7.01
CA VAL A 106 -14.72 -16.05 -6.19
C VAL A 106 -15.81 -16.92 -6.83
N ILE A 107 -15.78 -18.22 -6.57
CA ILE A 107 -16.76 -19.19 -7.09
C ILE A 107 -17.56 -19.74 -5.91
N ASP A 108 -18.89 -19.70 -6.00
CA ASP A 108 -19.78 -20.23 -4.95
C ASP A 108 -19.94 -21.76 -5.04
N GLU A 109 -20.61 -22.36 -4.05
CA GLU A 109 -20.85 -23.82 -4.00
C GLU A 109 -21.71 -24.35 -5.17
N ASN A 110 -22.32 -23.48 -5.97
CA ASN A 110 -23.12 -23.83 -7.14
C ASN A 110 -22.37 -23.56 -8.45
N ASP A 111 -21.06 -23.37 -8.38
CA ASP A 111 -20.18 -23.01 -9.49
C ASP A 111 -20.61 -21.72 -10.22
N ARG A 112 -21.26 -20.79 -9.50
CA ARG A 112 -21.45 -19.41 -9.98
C ARG A 112 -20.22 -18.59 -9.67
N ILE A 113 -19.86 -17.74 -10.61
CA ILE A 113 -18.71 -16.84 -10.48
C ILE A 113 -19.24 -15.49 -10.03
N HIS A 114 -18.61 -14.96 -8.99
CA HIS A 114 -18.84 -13.64 -8.45
C HIS A 114 -17.62 -12.78 -8.75
N LEU A 115 -17.84 -11.63 -9.35
CA LEU A 115 -16.77 -10.78 -9.85
C LEU A 115 -16.90 -9.39 -9.28
N VAL A 116 -15.78 -8.81 -8.86
CA VAL A 116 -15.68 -7.41 -8.48
C VAL A 116 -14.57 -6.74 -9.26
N TRP A 117 -14.71 -5.45 -9.53
CA TRP A 117 -13.65 -4.64 -10.14
C TRP A 117 -13.87 -3.17 -9.82
N SER A 118 -12.84 -2.37 -10.09
CA SER A 118 -12.96 -0.91 -10.04
C SER A 118 -13.22 -0.34 -11.42
N ASP A 119 -14.26 0.48 -11.55
CA ASP A 119 -14.53 1.27 -12.73
C ASP A 119 -14.16 2.73 -12.47
N LYS A 120 -13.03 3.16 -13.05
CA LYS A 120 -12.49 4.53 -12.93
C LYS A 120 -13.03 5.49 -14.00
N SER A 121 -14.15 5.14 -14.66
CA SER A 121 -14.85 6.04 -15.58
C SER A 121 -15.72 7.04 -14.80
N GLY A 122 -15.43 8.33 -14.93
CA GLY A 122 -16.18 9.37 -14.21
C GLY A 122 -15.94 9.32 -12.70
N GLN A 123 -17.00 9.16 -11.91
CA GLN A 123 -16.87 8.84 -10.48
C GLN A 123 -16.40 7.39 -10.34
N HIS A 124 -15.39 7.16 -9.49
CA HIS A 124 -14.84 5.82 -9.34
C HIS A 124 -15.89 4.93 -8.67
N LYS A 125 -16.01 3.67 -9.11
CA LYS A 125 -17.02 2.72 -8.63
C LYS A 125 -16.36 1.41 -8.23
N ILE A 126 -16.82 0.80 -7.14
CA ILE A 126 -16.66 -0.66 -6.95
C ILE A 126 -17.89 -1.29 -7.59
N MET A 127 -17.64 -2.17 -8.55
CA MET A 127 -18.65 -2.86 -9.33
C MET A 127 -18.70 -4.34 -8.95
N TYR A 128 -19.85 -4.95 -9.18
CA TYR A 128 -20.10 -6.37 -8.97
C TYR A 128 -20.92 -6.94 -10.14
N THR A 129 -20.60 -8.16 -10.56
CA THR A 129 -21.45 -8.96 -11.47
C THR A 129 -21.41 -10.42 -11.06
N SER A 130 -22.40 -11.21 -11.47
CA SER A 130 -22.37 -12.66 -11.28
C SER A 130 -22.79 -13.39 -12.53
N ILE A 131 -21.99 -14.39 -12.89
CA ILE A 131 -22.20 -15.22 -14.08
C ILE A 131 -22.32 -16.70 -13.69
N ASN A 132 -23.17 -17.42 -14.42
CA ASN A 132 -23.25 -18.87 -14.40
C ASN A 132 -22.80 -19.40 -15.77
N PRO A 133 -21.54 -19.87 -15.89
CA PRO A 133 -20.99 -20.29 -17.17
C PRO A 133 -21.66 -21.54 -17.75
N TYR A 134 -22.29 -22.37 -16.91
CA TYR A 134 -23.00 -23.58 -17.33
C TYR A 134 -24.32 -23.30 -18.06
N LEU A 135 -24.73 -22.04 -18.17
CA LEU A 135 -25.80 -21.62 -19.07
C LEU A 135 -25.34 -21.51 -20.53
N ALA A 136 -24.03 -21.49 -20.79
CA ALA A 136 -23.47 -21.50 -22.13
C ALA A 136 -23.48 -22.91 -22.76
N PRO A 137 -23.38 -23.04 -24.10
CA PRO A 137 -23.28 -24.33 -24.77
C PRO A 137 -22.00 -25.13 -24.47
N LEU A 138 -20.96 -24.48 -23.91
CA LEU A 138 -19.63 -25.06 -23.63
C LEU A 138 -18.97 -25.71 -24.87
N ASP A 139 -19.17 -25.11 -26.04
CA ASP A 139 -18.70 -25.61 -27.34
C ASP A 139 -17.36 -25.01 -27.77
N GLY A 140 -16.68 -24.29 -26.87
CA GLY A 140 -15.42 -23.60 -27.13
C GLY A 140 -15.58 -22.28 -27.88
N MET A 141 -16.81 -21.81 -28.12
CA MET A 141 -17.08 -20.50 -28.69
C MET A 141 -17.27 -19.44 -27.59
N ALA A 142 -17.24 -18.16 -27.98
CA ALA A 142 -17.60 -17.08 -27.06
C ALA A 142 -19.09 -17.17 -26.72
N ALA A 143 -19.43 -16.95 -25.45
CA ALA A 143 -20.80 -16.85 -25.00
C ALA A 143 -21.35 -15.43 -25.23
N GLU A 144 -22.66 -15.29 -25.09
CA GLU A 144 -23.30 -13.97 -24.97
C GLU A 144 -23.40 -13.61 -23.49
N ASP A 145 -23.00 -12.40 -23.11
CA ASP A 145 -23.07 -11.89 -21.72
C ASP A 145 -24.46 -12.12 -21.10
N SER A 146 -25.49 -11.66 -21.81
CA SER A 146 -26.89 -11.81 -21.40
C SER A 146 -27.36 -13.27 -21.22
N ALA A 147 -26.63 -14.25 -21.74
CA ALA A 147 -26.96 -15.67 -21.59
C ALA A 147 -26.34 -16.29 -20.33
N ILE A 148 -25.22 -15.76 -19.85
CA ILE A 148 -24.48 -16.30 -18.70
C ILE A 148 -24.62 -15.43 -17.45
N SER A 149 -24.88 -14.13 -17.59
CA SER A 149 -25.05 -13.20 -16.47
C SER A 149 -26.36 -13.45 -15.73
N VAL A 150 -26.25 -13.80 -14.45
CA VAL A 150 -27.38 -14.05 -13.54
C VAL A 150 -27.67 -12.85 -12.65
N ILE A 151 -26.68 -11.97 -12.45
CA ILE A 151 -26.84 -10.62 -11.90
C ILE A 151 -26.00 -9.71 -12.78
N ASP A 152 -26.62 -8.66 -13.31
CA ASP A 152 -25.97 -7.69 -14.20
C ASP A 152 -25.11 -6.69 -13.40
N ASP A 153 -24.28 -5.91 -14.11
CA ASP A 153 -23.34 -4.94 -13.52
C ASP A 153 -24.02 -4.04 -12.48
N THR A 154 -23.64 -4.25 -11.23
CA THR A 154 -24.21 -3.58 -10.07
C THR A 154 -23.15 -2.71 -9.40
N ILE A 155 -23.51 -1.46 -9.09
CA ILE A 155 -22.64 -0.56 -8.33
C ILE A 155 -22.77 -0.90 -6.85
N ILE A 156 -21.65 -1.29 -6.22
CA ILE A 156 -21.56 -1.52 -4.78
C ILE A 156 -21.31 -0.20 -4.04
N SER A 157 -20.35 0.59 -4.52
CA SER A 157 -20.03 1.90 -3.95
C SER A 157 -19.57 2.89 -5.04
N MET A 158 -19.92 4.17 -4.88
CA MET A 158 -19.60 5.24 -5.84
C MET A 158 -19.44 6.60 -5.17
N ARG A 159 -18.27 7.24 -5.35
CA ARG A 159 -17.96 8.62 -4.94
C ARG A 159 -16.90 9.24 -5.86
N ALA A 160 -16.48 10.48 -5.58
CA ALA A 160 -15.47 11.18 -6.38
C ALA A 160 -14.02 10.76 -6.08
N GLN A 161 -13.75 10.27 -4.87
CA GLN A 161 -12.43 9.85 -4.41
C GLN A 161 -12.02 8.52 -5.06
N ASP A 162 -10.71 8.30 -5.11
CA ASP A 162 -10.15 7.06 -5.66
C ASP A 162 -10.54 5.88 -4.78
N ARG A 163 -11.27 4.94 -5.39
CA ARG A 163 -11.56 3.61 -4.85
C ARG A 163 -11.02 2.58 -5.82
N ASP A 164 -10.29 1.61 -5.29
CA ASP A 164 -9.56 0.66 -6.11
C ASP A 164 -9.28 -0.65 -5.37
N TRP A 165 -8.68 -1.63 -6.05
CA TRP A 165 -8.25 -2.91 -5.50
C TRP A 165 -9.33 -3.62 -4.66
N PRO A 166 -10.51 -3.88 -5.24
CA PRO A 166 -11.50 -4.68 -4.57
C PRO A 166 -11.03 -6.13 -4.48
N SER A 167 -11.35 -6.78 -3.36
CA SER A 167 -11.20 -8.21 -3.18
C SER A 167 -12.50 -8.79 -2.64
N ILE A 168 -12.84 -10.02 -3.02
CA ILE A 168 -14.12 -10.66 -2.74
C ILE A 168 -13.97 -12.07 -2.15
N ALA A 169 -14.78 -12.39 -1.16
CA ALA A 169 -14.94 -13.75 -0.63
C ALA A 169 -16.41 -14.09 -0.42
N VAL A 170 -16.74 -15.38 -0.44
CA VAL A 170 -18.09 -15.91 -0.23
C VAL A 170 -18.15 -16.71 1.07
N ASP A 171 -19.18 -16.48 1.89
CA ASP A 171 -19.44 -17.26 3.11
C ASP A 171 -20.30 -18.50 2.83
N SER A 172 -20.44 -19.38 3.83
CA SER A 172 -21.22 -20.62 3.73
C SER A 172 -22.72 -20.43 3.48
N GLN A 173 -23.22 -19.19 3.62
CA GLN A 173 -24.60 -18.81 3.33
C GLN A 173 -24.76 -18.17 1.94
N GLY A 174 -23.66 -18.04 1.19
CA GLY A 174 -23.64 -17.42 -0.14
C GLY A 174 -23.67 -15.89 -0.10
N ASN A 175 -23.41 -15.26 1.05
CA ASN A 175 -23.21 -13.82 1.09
C ASN A 175 -21.78 -13.50 0.67
N LEU A 176 -21.62 -12.35 0.03
CA LEU A 176 -20.35 -11.88 -0.50
C LEU A 176 -19.81 -10.77 0.39
N HIS A 177 -18.55 -10.89 0.73
CA HIS A 177 -17.79 -9.97 1.54
C HIS A 177 -16.78 -9.28 0.63
N ILE A 178 -16.83 -7.95 0.57
CA ILE A 178 -16.03 -7.17 -0.37
C ILE A 178 -15.22 -6.16 0.44
N ALA A 179 -13.90 -6.17 0.25
CA ALA A 179 -12.99 -5.18 0.82
C ALA A 179 -12.30 -4.39 -0.30
N TRP A 180 -12.06 -3.10 -0.12
CA TRP A 180 -11.37 -2.25 -1.11
C TRP A 180 -10.61 -1.11 -0.44
N GLN A 181 -9.69 -0.49 -1.18
CA GLN A 181 -9.07 0.76 -0.73
C GLN A 181 -9.90 1.97 -1.22
N ASP A 182 -10.12 2.96 -0.36
CA ASP A 182 -10.82 4.21 -0.70
C ASP A 182 -10.16 5.40 0.00
N SER A 183 -9.94 6.50 -0.75
CA SER A 183 -9.47 7.78 -0.20
C SER A 183 -10.60 8.65 0.37
N TYR A 184 -11.84 8.15 0.39
CA TYR A 184 -12.95 8.82 1.05
C TYR A 184 -12.77 8.85 2.57
N ASP A 185 -12.96 10.03 3.13
CA ASP A 185 -13.01 10.27 4.56
C ASP A 185 -13.93 11.47 4.81
N GLU A 186 -15.06 11.21 5.46
CA GLU A 186 -16.08 12.23 5.75
C GLU A 186 -15.51 13.37 6.60
N LEU A 187 -14.59 13.06 7.51
CA LEU A 187 -14.02 14.03 8.46
C LEU A 187 -12.73 14.70 7.95
N GLN A 188 -12.22 14.27 6.79
CA GLN A 188 -10.95 14.75 6.21
C GLN A 188 -9.74 14.69 7.17
N GLN A 189 -9.80 13.81 8.17
CA GLN A 189 -8.77 13.57 9.16
C GLN A 189 -7.58 12.78 8.60
N PHE A 190 -7.76 12.05 7.49
CA PHE A 190 -6.72 11.23 6.88
C PHE A 190 -6.06 11.87 5.67
N PHE A 191 -6.30 13.16 5.38
CA PHE A 191 -5.60 13.90 4.32
C PHE A 191 -5.63 13.21 2.94
N ASN A 192 -6.78 12.62 2.57
CA ASN A 192 -6.98 11.81 1.36
C ASN A 192 -6.06 10.58 1.23
N GLN A 193 -5.44 10.13 2.32
CA GLN A 193 -4.70 8.87 2.33
C GLN A 193 -5.68 7.69 2.25
N PRO A 194 -5.39 6.68 1.41
CA PRO A 194 -6.28 5.55 1.22
C PRO A 194 -6.44 4.76 2.51
N GLN A 195 -7.69 4.38 2.80
CA GLN A 195 -8.12 3.54 3.90
C GLN A 195 -8.79 2.27 3.39
N ILE A 196 -8.96 1.26 4.25
CA ILE A 196 -9.66 0.03 3.90
C ILE A 196 -11.13 0.14 4.28
N TYR A 197 -11.99 -0.12 3.29
CA TYR A 197 -13.43 -0.21 3.43
C TYR A 197 -13.92 -1.63 3.21
N TYR A 198 -15.09 -1.92 3.77
CA TYR A 198 -15.74 -3.21 3.69
C TYR A 198 -17.24 -3.07 3.50
N SER A 199 -17.84 -3.98 2.72
CA SER A 199 -19.28 -4.15 2.57
C SER A 199 -19.61 -5.64 2.48
N MET A 200 -20.83 -5.99 2.87
CA MET A 200 -21.38 -7.33 2.73
C MET A 200 -22.68 -7.26 1.96
N ILE A 201 -22.80 -8.09 0.93
CA ILE A 201 -23.98 -8.15 0.06
C ILE A 201 -24.50 -9.58 -0.05
N GLN A 202 -25.78 -9.72 -0.34
CA GLN A 202 -26.45 -10.99 -0.60
C GLN A 202 -27.01 -10.99 -2.03
N PRO A 203 -26.52 -11.85 -2.92
CA PRO A 203 -27.09 -12.04 -4.25
C PRO A 203 -28.54 -12.53 -4.22
N GLU A 204 -29.43 -11.88 -5.00
CA GLU A 204 -30.83 -12.28 -5.20
C GLU A 204 -31.08 -12.67 -6.66
N TYR A 205 -30.73 -13.92 -7.02
CA TYR A 205 -30.75 -14.41 -8.39
C TYR A 205 -32.12 -14.38 -9.09
N SER A 206 -33.23 -14.52 -8.35
CA SER A 206 -34.58 -14.44 -8.96
C SER A 206 -34.93 -13.03 -9.42
N GLY A 207 -34.33 -12.01 -8.80
CA GLY A 207 -34.52 -10.60 -9.15
C GLY A 207 -33.41 -10.04 -10.02
N GLY A 208 -32.28 -10.75 -10.16
CA GLY A 208 -31.07 -10.20 -10.79
C GLY A 208 -30.52 -9.00 -10.03
N SER A 209 -30.65 -8.99 -8.70
CA SER A 209 -30.30 -7.88 -7.82
C SER A 209 -29.40 -8.33 -6.68
N VAL A 210 -28.92 -7.38 -5.88
CA VAL A 210 -28.21 -7.63 -4.63
C VAL A 210 -28.87 -6.89 -3.49
N LEU A 211 -28.86 -7.50 -2.31
CA LEU A 211 -29.24 -6.87 -1.05
C LEU A 211 -27.98 -6.50 -0.27
N THR A 212 -27.80 -5.22 0.06
CA THR A 212 -26.70 -4.80 0.95
C THR A 212 -27.03 -5.15 2.39
N LEU A 213 -26.25 -6.06 2.99
CA LEU A 213 -26.37 -6.46 4.40
C LEU A 213 -25.58 -5.53 5.32
N PHE A 214 -24.38 -5.13 4.89
CA PHE A 214 -23.57 -4.10 5.53
C PHE A 214 -23.15 -3.04 4.52
N GLU A 215 -23.47 -1.79 4.81
CA GLU A 215 -23.02 -0.63 4.03
C GLU A 215 -21.50 -0.41 4.18
N ASP A 216 -20.95 0.44 3.32
CA ASP A 216 -19.54 0.87 3.33
C ASP A 216 -19.05 1.21 4.74
N THR A 217 -18.24 0.33 5.31
CA THR A 217 -17.72 0.46 6.68
C THR A 217 -16.21 0.65 6.63
N LEU A 218 -15.72 1.73 7.24
CA LEU A 218 -14.29 2.01 7.40
C LEU A 218 -13.67 1.05 8.44
N LEU A 219 -12.65 0.28 8.03
CA LEU A 219 -11.95 -0.67 8.92
C LEU A 219 -10.69 -0.07 9.57
N THR A 220 -10.08 0.95 8.97
CA THR A 220 -8.80 1.52 9.42
C THR A 220 -8.94 2.99 9.83
N PRO A 221 -9.40 3.31 11.06
CA PRO A 221 -9.63 4.69 11.48
C PRO A 221 -8.35 5.40 11.99
N ILE A 222 -7.20 5.22 11.33
CA ILE A 222 -5.89 5.73 11.79
C ILE A 222 -5.06 6.25 10.61
N ILE A 223 -4.29 7.32 10.84
CA ILE A 223 -3.35 7.91 9.86
C ILE A 223 -2.35 6.88 9.34
N GLY A 224 -2.08 6.94 8.05
CA GLY A 224 -1.08 6.14 7.33
C GLY A 224 -1.66 5.57 6.05
N HIS A 225 -0.82 5.23 5.09
CA HIS A 225 -1.25 4.63 3.85
C HIS A 225 -1.72 3.19 4.10
N LYS A 226 -2.89 2.85 3.57
CA LYS A 226 -3.46 1.50 3.55
C LYS A 226 -3.84 1.15 2.13
N GLY A 227 -3.54 -0.06 1.68
CA GLY A 227 -3.88 -0.44 0.31
C GLY A 227 -3.89 -1.93 0.09
N HIS A 228 -4.28 -2.31 -1.13
CA HIS A 228 -4.25 -3.69 -1.62
C HIS A 228 -4.85 -4.70 -0.62
N PRO A 229 -6.11 -4.52 -0.19
CA PRO A 229 -6.72 -5.48 0.71
C PRO A 229 -6.92 -6.81 0.01
N ASP A 230 -6.80 -7.89 0.78
CA ASP A 230 -7.18 -9.24 0.38
C ASP A 230 -8.09 -9.82 1.47
N ILE A 231 -9.14 -10.53 1.07
CA ILE A 231 -10.17 -11.05 1.97
C ILE A 231 -10.31 -12.55 1.81
N VAL A 232 -10.33 -13.27 2.93
CA VAL A 232 -10.62 -14.70 2.98
C VAL A 232 -11.61 -15.00 4.09
N ILE A 233 -12.37 -16.07 3.93
CA ILE A 233 -13.36 -16.53 4.90
C ILE A 233 -13.00 -17.97 5.27
N ASP A 234 -12.96 -18.25 6.58
CA ASP A 234 -12.69 -19.60 7.07
C ASP A 234 -13.95 -20.48 7.08
N SER A 235 -13.79 -21.76 7.42
CA SER A 235 -14.90 -22.73 7.47
C SER A 235 -15.96 -22.43 8.54
N ASN A 236 -15.76 -21.42 9.39
CA ASN A 236 -16.70 -20.99 10.43
C ASN A 236 -17.33 -19.62 10.07
N ASP A 237 -17.22 -19.17 8.82
CA ASP A 237 -17.64 -17.86 8.35
C ASP A 237 -16.94 -16.68 9.06
N LEU A 238 -15.71 -16.88 9.54
CA LEU A 238 -14.91 -15.78 10.08
C LEU A 238 -14.14 -15.08 8.96
N VAL A 239 -14.47 -13.81 8.77
CA VAL A 239 -13.84 -12.93 7.79
C VAL A 239 -12.45 -12.50 8.27
N GLN A 240 -11.43 -12.73 7.45
CA GLN A 240 -10.08 -12.22 7.63
C GLN A 240 -9.74 -11.28 6.49
N ILE A 241 -9.28 -10.08 6.81
CA ILE A 241 -8.85 -9.09 5.83
C ILE A 241 -7.41 -8.70 6.15
N ALA A 242 -6.53 -8.83 5.16
CA ALA A 242 -5.15 -8.37 5.23
C ALA A 242 -4.98 -7.18 4.28
N TRP A 243 -4.06 -6.27 4.57
CA TRP A 243 -3.79 -5.08 3.74
C TRP A 243 -2.35 -4.60 3.94
N ASP A 244 -1.87 -3.83 2.98
CA ASP A 244 -0.61 -3.09 3.10
C ASP A 244 -0.76 -1.93 4.06
N ASP A 245 0.19 -1.77 4.98
CA ASP A 245 0.09 -0.78 6.04
C ASP A 245 1.43 -0.10 6.32
N THR A 246 1.43 1.23 6.41
CA THR A 246 2.62 1.99 6.84
C THR A 246 2.88 1.99 8.34
N ARG A 247 1.97 1.44 9.17
CA ARG A 247 2.17 1.29 10.61
C ARG A 247 3.43 0.47 10.88
N GLY A 248 4.20 0.86 11.90
CA GLY A 248 5.52 0.31 12.17
C GLY A 248 6.62 0.86 11.24
N GLY A 249 6.25 1.66 10.23
CA GLY A 249 7.17 2.37 9.36
C GLY A 249 8.07 3.34 10.12
N LYS A 250 9.28 3.50 9.60
CA LYS A 250 10.30 4.42 10.13
C LYS A 250 10.63 5.42 9.04
N VAL A 251 10.51 6.71 9.35
CA VAL A 251 10.94 7.79 8.48
C VAL A 251 11.98 8.63 9.20
N GLU A 252 13.03 9.02 8.51
CA GLU A 252 14.02 9.97 8.98
C GLU A 252 13.98 11.22 8.11
N LEU A 253 13.71 12.35 8.75
CA LEU A 253 13.59 13.67 8.13
C LEU A 253 14.84 14.47 8.47
N VAL A 254 15.58 14.88 7.45
CA VAL A 254 16.69 15.81 7.60
C VAL A 254 16.28 17.15 6.99
N PHE A 255 16.19 18.17 7.82
CA PHE A 255 15.87 19.52 7.39
C PHE A 255 17.17 20.31 7.19
N LEU A 256 17.28 21.00 6.06
CA LEU A 256 18.40 21.88 5.73
C LEU A 256 17.83 23.29 5.72
N VAL A 257 17.99 23.99 6.85
CA VAL A 257 17.32 25.27 7.08
C VAL A 257 18.33 26.40 7.00
N ASP A 258 18.00 27.35 6.15
CA ASP A 258 18.67 28.62 5.99
C ASP A 258 18.78 29.37 7.34
N THR A 259 19.97 29.87 7.70
CA THR A 259 20.19 30.62 8.95
C THR A 259 20.32 32.13 8.76
N SER A 260 20.03 32.63 7.56
CA SER A 260 20.00 34.04 7.23
C SER A 260 19.04 34.82 8.13
N GLY A 261 19.19 36.15 8.09
CA GLY A 261 18.41 37.05 8.94
C GLY A 261 16.91 37.13 8.59
N SER A 262 16.50 36.69 7.40
CA SER A 262 15.11 36.76 6.91
C SER A 262 14.23 35.65 7.48
N MET A 263 14.80 34.47 7.78
CA MET A 263 14.06 33.24 8.14
C MET A 263 13.57 33.15 9.60
N TYR A 264 13.52 34.24 10.37
CA TYR A 264 13.33 34.15 11.83
C TYR A 264 11.99 33.50 12.24
N SER A 265 10.89 33.86 11.59
CA SER A 265 9.56 33.27 11.84
C SER A 265 9.49 31.82 11.38
N GLU A 266 10.11 31.54 10.24
CA GLU A 266 10.12 30.26 9.57
C GLU A 266 10.89 29.24 10.40
N TRP A 267 11.97 29.65 11.07
CA TRP A 267 12.65 28.82 12.07
C TRP A 267 11.73 28.37 13.20
N ALA A 268 10.87 29.26 13.70
CA ALA A 268 9.90 28.90 14.73
C ALA A 268 8.84 27.93 14.17
N ASP A 269 8.43 28.14 12.92
CA ASP A 269 7.41 27.34 12.23
C ASP A 269 7.91 25.95 11.84
N VAL A 270 9.20 25.77 11.51
CA VAL A 270 9.81 24.44 11.32
C VAL A 270 9.62 23.57 12.56
N CYS A 271 9.86 24.13 13.76
CA CYS A 271 9.63 23.41 15.01
C CYS A 271 8.14 23.16 15.27
N THR A 272 7.26 24.07 14.87
CA THR A 272 5.80 23.84 14.93
C THR A 272 5.39 22.67 14.04
N VAL A 273 5.89 22.60 12.80
CA VAL A 273 5.62 21.49 11.87
C VAL A 273 6.10 20.17 12.45
N ILE A 274 7.27 20.12 13.08
CA ILE A 274 7.86 18.86 13.53
C ILE A 274 7.30 18.43 14.90
N TYR A 275 7.31 19.34 15.87
CA TYR A 275 7.03 19.05 17.28
C TYR A 275 5.63 19.45 17.75
N GLY A 276 4.92 20.26 16.96
CA GLY A 276 3.63 20.82 17.33
C GLY A 276 3.72 22.14 18.08
N GLY A 277 2.60 22.84 18.14
CA GLY A 277 2.47 24.13 18.82
C GLY A 277 1.71 25.15 17.96
N ASN A 278 1.97 26.43 18.21
CA ASN A 278 1.37 27.52 17.45
C ASN A 278 2.36 28.08 16.43
N PHE A 279 1.91 28.30 15.20
CA PHE A 279 2.67 29.01 14.17
C PHE A 279 2.87 30.48 14.56
N ALA A 280 3.93 31.10 14.03
CA ALA A 280 4.24 32.51 14.24
C ALA A 280 3.11 33.43 13.73
N ALA A 281 2.48 33.06 12.60
CA ALA A 281 1.31 33.74 12.05
C ALA A 281 -0.01 33.43 12.79
N GLY A 282 0.02 32.53 13.78
CA GLY A 282 -1.14 32.01 14.49
C GLY A 282 -1.70 30.71 13.88
N GLY A 283 -2.53 30.02 14.66
CA GLY A 283 -3.03 28.69 14.32
C GLY A 283 -2.22 27.59 15.01
N TYR A 284 -2.93 26.57 15.48
CA TYR A 284 -2.33 25.41 16.15
C TYR A 284 -2.13 24.26 15.16
N PHE A 285 -0.99 23.60 15.25
CA PHE A 285 -0.72 22.34 14.57
C PHE A 285 -0.21 21.31 15.57
N GLN A 286 -0.70 20.07 15.45
CA GLN A 286 -0.32 18.99 16.36
C GLN A 286 1.16 18.62 16.22
N GLY A 287 1.73 18.72 15.01
CA GLY A 287 3.12 18.35 14.71
C GLY A 287 3.21 16.98 14.06
N LEU A 288 4.14 16.81 13.12
CA LEU A 288 4.35 15.57 12.38
C LEU A 288 4.76 14.41 13.30
N LYS A 289 5.67 14.63 14.26
CA LYS A 289 6.09 13.58 15.19
C LYS A 289 4.93 13.03 16.01
N PRO A 290 4.16 13.84 16.77
CA PRO A 290 3.04 13.30 17.55
C PRO A 290 1.92 12.72 16.68
N MET A 291 1.58 13.32 15.54
CA MET A 291 0.55 12.77 14.62
C MET A 291 0.93 11.38 14.10
N LEU A 292 2.18 11.20 13.68
CA LEU A 292 2.64 9.93 13.13
C LEU A 292 2.90 8.88 14.22
N GLN A 293 3.25 9.30 15.44
CA GLN A 293 3.33 8.41 16.61
C GLN A 293 1.96 7.80 16.98
N GLU A 294 0.85 8.55 16.85
CA GLU A 294 -0.51 8.00 16.98
C GLU A 294 -0.79 6.93 15.93
N GLY A 295 -0.24 7.10 14.72
CA GLY A 295 -0.22 6.11 13.65
C GLY A 295 0.80 4.98 13.82
N ASN A 296 1.38 4.76 15.01
CA ASN A 296 2.42 3.75 15.26
C ASN A 296 3.61 3.83 14.27
N MET A 297 3.93 5.02 13.77
CA MET A 297 5.11 5.28 12.96
C MET A 297 6.19 5.95 13.82
N THR A 298 7.44 5.62 13.54
CA THR A 298 8.57 6.32 14.18
C THR A 298 9.12 7.37 13.25
N VAL A 299 9.10 8.63 13.70
CA VAL A 299 9.69 9.75 12.99
C VAL A 299 11.00 10.12 13.69
N TYR A 300 12.10 9.93 12.96
CA TYR A 300 13.40 10.45 13.27
C TYR A 300 13.57 11.81 12.58
N GLU A 301 14.19 12.75 13.25
CA GLU A 301 14.40 14.09 12.73
C GLU A 301 15.77 14.61 13.11
N THR A 302 16.41 15.30 12.19
CA THR A 302 17.54 16.19 12.48
C THR A 302 17.34 17.48 11.72
N ILE A 303 17.45 18.61 12.40
CA ILE A 303 17.33 19.93 11.77
C ILE A 303 18.72 20.53 11.73
N TYR A 304 19.27 20.73 10.54
CA TYR A 304 20.53 21.41 10.35
C TYR A 304 20.30 22.86 9.95
N GLY A 305 20.78 23.78 10.77
CA GLY A 305 20.98 25.16 10.35
C GLY A 305 22.27 25.28 9.55
N LEU A 306 22.17 25.78 8.33
CA LEU A 306 23.28 25.99 7.42
C LEU A 306 24.27 27.00 8.01
N GLY A 307 25.56 26.66 8.05
CA GLY A 307 26.62 27.49 8.60
C GLY A 307 27.01 27.17 10.05
N ASN A 308 27.75 28.10 10.66
CA ASN A 308 28.42 27.92 11.95
C ASN A 308 27.64 28.47 13.17
N SER A 309 26.48 29.06 12.93
CA SER A 309 25.62 29.64 13.96
C SER A 309 24.17 29.23 13.76
N LEU A 310 23.40 29.24 14.85
CA LEU A 310 21.95 29.04 14.80
C LEU A 310 21.27 30.32 15.30
N PRO A 311 20.13 30.71 14.70
CA PRO A 311 19.39 31.88 15.15
C PRO A 311 18.79 31.67 16.54
N GLY A 312 18.48 32.78 17.23
CA GLY A 312 17.84 32.73 18.55
C GLY A 312 16.52 31.94 18.55
N ALA A 313 15.78 32.01 17.44
CA ALA A 313 14.55 31.26 17.20
C ALA A 313 14.72 29.75 17.46
N ALA A 314 15.85 29.17 17.05
CA ALA A 314 16.17 27.74 17.21
C ALA A 314 16.24 27.27 18.68
N SER A 315 16.22 28.18 19.65
CA SER A 315 16.25 27.87 21.09
C SER A 315 15.02 28.36 21.85
N SER A 316 13.98 28.81 21.15
CA SER A 316 12.81 29.46 21.73
C SER A 316 11.50 28.88 21.22
N GLY A 317 10.38 29.19 21.89
CA GLY A 317 9.06 28.71 21.47
C GLY A 317 9.02 27.17 21.37
N ASN A 318 8.49 26.68 20.24
CA ASN A 318 8.38 25.24 19.96
C ASN A 318 9.76 24.57 19.73
N CYS A 319 10.82 25.35 19.49
CA CYS A 319 12.20 24.85 19.39
C CYS A 319 12.91 24.71 20.75
N ALA A 320 12.30 25.17 21.85
CA ALA A 320 12.94 25.18 23.16
C ALA A 320 13.37 23.75 23.59
N GLY A 321 14.63 23.61 24.02
CA GLY A 321 15.20 22.33 24.43
C GLY A 321 15.60 21.38 23.30
N LYS A 322 15.45 21.78 22.03
CA LYS A 322 15.85 20.96 20.87
C LYS A 322 17.23 21.30 20.32
N ASN A 323 17.71 22.51 20.57
CA ASN A 323 19.04 22.96 20.13
C ASN A 323 20.17 22.22 20.86
N GLN A 324 20.97 21.49 20.09
CA GLN A 324 22.14 20.75 20.56
C GLN A 324 23.43 21.57 20.48
N ASN A 325 23.42 22.67 19.73
CA ASN A 325 24.58 23.52 19.43
C ASN A 325 25.83 22.73 18.99
N ALA A 326 25.61 21.60 18.31
CA ALA A 326 26.63 20.66 17.85
C ALA A 326 26.53 20.45 16.33
N GLY A 327 27.58 19.90 15.73
CA GLY A 327 27.54 19.45 14.33
C GLY A 327 26.81 18.11 14.16
N PRO A 328 26.97 17.46 12.99
CA PRO A 328 26.44 16.13 12.70
C PRO A 328 26.77 15.09 13.78
N ARG A 329 25.89 14.08 13.92
CA ARG A 329 26.08 12.99 14.89
C ARG A 329 27.11 11.99 14.38
N SER A 330 27.84 11.36 15.29
CA SER A 330 28.70 10.22 14.96
C SER A 330 27.95 8.89 14.80
N THR A 331 26.67 8.85 15.17
CA THR A 331 25.83 7.65 15.14
C THR A 331 24.46 7.95 14.54
N ALA A 332 23.85 6.95 13.91
CA ALA A 332 22.49 7.04 13.42
C ALA A 332 21.47 7.11 14.56
N LEU A 333 20.28 7.64 14.25
CA LEU A 333 19.13 7.60 15.17
C LEU A 333 18.53 6.19 15.24
N GLY A 334 17.80 5.89 16.31
CA GLY A 334 17.09 4.62 16.48
C GLY A 334 17.96 3.40 16.79
N ILE A 335 19.24 3.59 17.16
CA ILE A 335 20.12 2.52 17.66
C ILE A 335 19.66 2.04 19.04
N THR A 336 19.22 2.98 19.88
CA THR A 336 18.65 2.68 21.20
C THR A 336 17.18 3.08 21.24
N PRO A 337 16.31 2.35 21.96
CA PRO A 337 14.92 2.74 22.15
C PRO A 337 14.80 4.17 22.68
N GLY A 338 13.94 4.99 22.05
CA GLY A 338 13.74 6.40 22.42
C GLY A 338 14.76 7.39 21.85
N ASP A 339 15.80 6.94 21.12
CA ASP A 339 16.70 7.83 20.36
C ASP A 339 16.04 8.22 19.02
N ASP A 340 14.93 8.96 19.12
CA ASP A 340 14.13 9.36 17.97
C ASP A 340 14.42 10.79 17.50
N SER A 341 15.35 11.52 18.12
CA SER A 341 15.60 12.94 17.84
C SER A 341 17.09 13.26 17.74
N GLY A 342 17.51 13.74 16.57
CA GLY A 342 18.82 14.34 16.37
C GLY A 342 18.91 15.76 16.92
N GLY A 343 17.77 16.44 17.06
CA GLY A 343 17.65 17.82 17.50
C GLY A 343 18.11 18.83 16.44
N ILE A 344 18.27 20.08 16.87
CA ILE A 344 18.73 21.17 16.01
C ILE A 344 20.25 21.29 16.12
N ARG A 345 20.94 21.28 14.98
CA ARG A 345 22.39 21.18 14.82
C ARG A 345 22.90 22.18 13.79
N LYS A 346 24.20 22.44 13.83
CA LYS A 346 24.89 23.28 12.83
C LYS A 346 25.38 22.41 11.68
N LEU A 347 25.37 22.95 10.47
CA LEU A 347 26.02 22.37 9.31
C LEU A 347 27.05 23.35 8.72
N PRO A 348 28.28 23.37 9.27
CA PRO A 348 29.33 24.29 8.83
C PRO A 348 29.84 24.05 7.40
N GLY A 349 29.70 22.83 6.90
CA GLY A 349 30.23 22.42 5.61
C GLY A 349 29.18 21.63 4.84
N THR A 350 28.98 22.00 3.59
CA THR A 350 28.10 21.40 2.60
C THR A 350 28.94 20.85 1.43
N VAL A 351 28.32 20.39 0.35
CA VAL A 351 29.06 19.86 -0.82
C VAL A 351 28.54 20.48 -2.11
N TYR A 352 29.44 21.05 -2.91
CA TYR A 352 29.14 21.59 -4.24
C TYR A 352 30.26 21.20 -5.22
N ASN A 353 29.88 20.72 -6.40
CA ASN A 353 30.80 20.21 -7.42
C ASN A 353 31.81 19.20 -6.86
N GLY A 354 31.34 18.28 -6.01
CA GLY A 354 32.16 17.24 -5.37
C GLY A 354 33.20 17.73 -4.36
N ASN A 355 33.19 19.00 -3.97
CA ASN A 355 34.11 19.57 -2.98
C ASN A 355 33.35 20.07 -1.74
N THR A 356 34.02 20.05 -0.59
CA THR A 356 33.49 20.71 0.61
C THR A 356 33.28 22.20 0.33
N TYR A 357 32.07 22.65 0.59
CA TYR A 357 31.62 24.02 0.41
C TYR A 357 31.23 24.60 1.77
N SER A 358 31.54 25.87 2.00
CA SER A 358 31.10 26.60 3.20
C SER A 358 30.85 28.02 2.75
N GLY A 359 29.63 28.31 2.31
CA GLY A 359 29.23 29.68 2.05
C GLY A 359 29.22 30.48 3.36
N TYR A 360 29.32 31.79 3.22
CA TYR A 360 29.31 32.72 4.35
C TYR A 360 27.90 33.23 4.68
N SER A 361 26.93 33.03 3.78
CA SER A 361 25.56 33.53 3.92
C SER A 361 24.71 32.67 4.86
N GLY A 362 24.96 31.35 4.91
CA GLY A 362 24.09 30.42 5.61
C GLY A 362 22.83 30.06 4.81
N GLU A 363 22.84 30.31 3.50
CA GLU A 363 21.69 30.17 2.59
C GLU A 363 21.87 29.00 1.59
N ASP A 364 22.95 28.22 1.72
CA ASP A 364 23.37 27.16 0.77
C ASP A 364 22.53 25.86 0.82
N TRP A 365 21.21 25.96 0.67
CA TRP A 365 20.33 24.80 0.82
C TRP A 365 20.50 23.77 -0.30
N GLY A 366 20.92 24.17 -1.51
CA GLY A 366 21.26 23.26 -2.60
C GLY A 366 22.47 22.38 -2.24
N PRO A 367 23.66 22.96 -1.99
CA PRO A 367 24.82 22.24 -1.49
C PRO A 367 24.57 21.46 -0.18
N GLY A 368 23.73 21.99 0.71
CA GLY A 368 23.34 21.32 1.95
C GLY A 368 22.49 20.06 1.72
N THR A 369 21.56 20.13 0.77
CA THR A 369 20.75 18.97 0.36
C THR A 369 21.62 17.93 -0.34
N ASN A 370 22.53 18.38 -1.22
CA ASN A 370 23.52 17.51 -1.85
C ASN A 370 24.37 16.76 -0.81
N TRP A 371 24.86 17.45 0.21
CA TRP A 371 25.56 16.83 1.34
C TRP A 371 24.72 15.77 2.06
N ALA A 372 23.44 16.05 2.34
CA ALA A 372 22.57 15.08 3.01
C ALA A 372 22.37 13.80 2.18
N CYS A 373 22.27 13.93 0.86
CA CYS A 373 22.08 12.80 -0.05
C CYS A 373 23.38 12.01 -0.31
N LEU A 374 24.51 12.71 -0.42
CA LEU A 374 25.84 12.08 -0.42
C LEU A 374 26.14 11.37 0.91
N SER A 375 25.49 11.79 2.00
CA SER A 375 25.62 11.16 3.31
C SER A 375 25.03 9.73 3.38
N TRP A 376 24.57 9.15 2.27
CA TRP A 376 24.19 7.74 2.16
C TRP A 376 24.98 6.96 1.09
N LYS A 377 26.09 7.53 0.61
CA LYS A 377 27.03 6.89 -0.30
C LYS A 377 28.34 6.57 0.41
N ASP A 378 28.96 5.44 0.06
CA ASP A 378 30.32 5.13 0.50
C ASP A 378 31.36 5.85 -0.39
N ALA A 379 32.64 5.72 -0.05
CA ALA A 379 33.73 6.34 -0.82
C ALA A 379 33.87 5.82 -2.26
N GLN A 380 33.18 4.73 -2.61
CA GLN A 380 33.13 4.14 -3.96
C GLN A 380 31.84 4.50 -4.70
N GLY A 381 30.92 5.23 -4.05
CA GLY A 381 29.63 5.64 -4.62
C GLY A 381 28.52 4.59 -4.49
N ASN A 382 28.70 3.53 -3.69
CA ASN A 382 27.67 2.50 -3.49
C ASN A 382 26.61 2.96 -2.49
N VAL A 383 25.41 2.41 -2.67
CA VAL A 383 24.22 2.64 -1.84
C VAL A 383 23.60 1.27 -1.50
N PRO A 384 23.29 0.95 -0.23
CA PRO A 384 23.54 1.76 0.96
C PRO A 384 25.04 1.88 1.25
N GLY A 385 25.51 3.09 1.51
CA GLY A 385 26.89 3.36 1.86
C GLY A 385 26.97 4.28 3.07
N ASN A 386 27.79 3.92 4.06
CA ASN A 386 28.08 4.83 5.16
C ASN A 386 29.19 5.78 4.72
N PRO A 387 28.96 7.10 4.74
CA PRO A 387 29.99 8.06 4.37
C PRO A 387 31.16 7.98 5.34
N PRO A 388 32.40 8.09 4.81
CA PRO A 388 33.60 7.83 5.59
C PRO A 388 33.96 8.95 6.58
N THR A 389 33.33 10.13 6.49
CA THR A 389 33.74 11.28 7.31
C THR A 389 32.88 11.42 8.57
N GLN A 390 33.43 12.15 9.55
CA GLN A 390 32.70 12.52 10.78
C GLN A 390 31.71 13.67 10.54
N ASP A 391 31.83 14.35 9.40
CA ASP A 391 31.01 15.50 9.03
C ASP A 391 29.76 15.09 8.25
N ASP A 392 29.61 13.82 7.92
CA ASP A 392 28.44 13.31 7.20
C ASP A 392 27.31 12.92 8.15
N HIS A 393 26.07 13.14 7.71
CA HIS A 393 24.92 12.64 8.45
C HIS A 393 24.92 11.11 8.47
N LYS A 394 24.48 10.53 9.59
CA LYS A 394 24.40 9.07 9.76
C LYS A 394 22.94 8.69 9.69
N TRP A 395 22.48 8.36 8.48
CA TRP A 395 21.11 7.89 8.27
C TRP A 395 20.86 6.55 8.96
N ASN A 396 19.65 6.35 9.43
CA ASN A 396 19.14 5.08 9.89
C ASN A 396 18.94 4.15 8.68
N PRO A 397 19.63 2.99 8.63
CA PRO A 397 19.49 2.05 7.52
C PRO A 397 18.07 1.49 7.35
N ASN A 398 17.28 1.49 8.43
CA ASN A 398 15.94 0.93 8.47
C ASN A 398 14.82 1.98 8.31
N ALA A 399 15.18 3.24 8.03
CA ALA A 399 14.20 4.30 7.80
C ALA A 399 14.19 4.73 6.33
N THR A 400 13.00 5.11 5.86
CA THR A 400 12.83 5.94 4.67
C THR A 400 13.49 7.28 4.95
N LYS A 401 14.35 7.74 4.03
CA LYS A 401 15.15 8.95 4.18
C LYS A 401 14.49 10.05 3.37
N ILE A 402 14.43 11.25 3.92
CA ILE A 402 13.89 12.42 3.24
C ILE A 402 14.74 13.62 3.64
N ALA A 403 15.33 14.29 2.65
CA ALA A 403 15.97 15.59 2.83
C ALA A 403 15.00 16.72 2.42
N ILE A 404 14.85 17.72 3.29
CA ILE A 404 13.91 18.84 3.10
C ILE A 404 14.68 20.16 3.24
N PRO A 405 15.08 20.79 2.12
CA PRO A 405 15.59 22.16 2.15
C PRO A 405 14.48 23.16 2.47
N ILE A 406 14.80 24.17 3.28
CA ILE A 406 13.92 25.29 3.64
C ILE A 406 14.74 26.57 3.61
N SER A 407 14.36 27.48 2.72
CA SER A 407 14.96 28.80 2.55
C SER A 407 13.98 29.71 1.81
N ASP A 408 14.10 31.02 2.00
CA ASP A 408 13.48 32.05 1.17
C ASP A 408 14.39 32.59 0.06
N GLU A 409 15.61 32.05 -0.05
CA GLU A 409 16.68 32.51 -0.93
C GLU A 409 17.10 31.46 -1.99
N GLY A 410 17.97 31.89 -2.92
CA GLY A 410 18.57 31.03 -3.94
C GLY A 410 19.37 29.84 -3.37
N PRO A 411 19.47 28.71 -4.08
CA PRO A 411 20.05 27.46 -3.58
C PRO A 411 21.55 27.50 -3.26
N LYS A 412 22.30 28.44 -3.86
CA LYS A 412 23.73 28.58 -3.60
C LYS A 412 24.06 30.05 -3.32
N ASP A 413 24.69 30.30 -2.17
CA ASP A 413 25.07 31.62 -1.63
C ASP A 413 23.94 32.64 -1.42
N GLY A 414 22.70 32.32 -1.79
CA GLY A 414 21.49 33.10 -1.56
C GLY A 414 21.47 34.53 -2.12
N ASP A 415 20.30 35.15 -2.05
CA ASP A 415 19.83 36.31 -2.81
C ASP A 415 18.70 35.73 -3.73
N PRO A 416 17.76 36.44 -4.39
CA PRO A 416 17.23 35.88 -5.62
C PRO A 416 18.40 35.78 -6.60
N ALA A 417 19.02 34.62 -6.75
CA ALA A 417 19.86 34.31 -7.89
C ALA A 417 19.40 32.97 -8.46
N GLN A 418 19.14 33.00 -9.77
CA GLN A 418 18.73 31.86 -10.59
C GLN A 418 19.68 31.82 -11.79
N GLN A 419 20.98 31.76 -11.49
CA GLN A 419 22.03 31.67 -12.49
C GLN A 419 22.46 30.21 -12.67
N ALA A 420 23.48 29.98 -13.49
CA ALA A 420 23.91 28.62 -13.84
C ALA A 420 24.31 27.80 -12.60
N ASP A 421 24.94 28.43 -11.61
CA ASP A 421 25.39 27.73 -10.40
C ASP A 421 24.22 27.28 -9.51
N ASP A 422 23.13 28.05 -9.45
CA ASP A 422 21.94 27.69 -8.70
C ASP A 422 21.27 26.44 -9.28
N THR A 423 21.10 26.46 -10.60
CA THR A 423 20.52 25.33 -11.35
C THR A 423 21.42 24.09 -11.18
N THR A 424 22.73 24.27 -11.30
CA THR A 424 23.70 23.19 -11.10
C THR A 424 23.60 22.59 -9.70
N SER A 425 23.46 23.42 -8.67
CA SER A 425 23.35 22.94 -7.29
C SER A 425 22.07 22.13 -7.03
N ILE A 426 20.96 22.51 -7.66
CA ILE A 426 19.69 21.77 -7.59
C ILE A 426 19.81 20.44 -8.32
N GLU A 427 20.35 20.45 -9.54
CA GLU A 427 20.57 19.23 -10.35
C GLU A 427 21.51 18.25 -9.64
N GLU A 428 22.61 18.75 -9.07
CA GLU A 428 23.55 17.92 -8.31
C GLU A 428 22.88 17.30 -7.08
N ALA A 429 22.13 18.08 -6.30
CA ALA A 429 21.38 17.57 -5.16
C ALA A 429 20.35 16.52 -5.60
N HIS A 430 19.50 16.85 -6.56
CA HIS A 430 18.46 15.96 -7.10
C HIS A 430 19.03 14.61 -7.54
N ASP A 431 20.04 14.63 -8.40
CA ASP A 431 20.63 13.41 -8.95
C ASP A 431 21.29 12.58 -7.84
N ASN A 432 21.93 13.23 -6.86
CA ASN A 432 22.51 12.50 -5.74
C ASN A 432 21.45 11.88 -4.82
N CYS A 433 20.33 12.56 -4.56
CA CYS A 433 19.22 12.03 -3.77
C CYS A 433 18.54 10.85 -4.46
N VAL A 434 18.20 10.99 -5.75
CA VAL A 434 17.60 9.90 -6.55
C VAL A 434 18.50 8.67 -6.58
N ASN A 435 19.80 8.86 -6.83
CA ASN A 435 20.76 7.75 -6.85
C ASN A 435 20.98 7.14 -5.47
N ALA A 436 20.79 7.90 -4.39
CA ALA A 436 20.93 7.42 -3.01
C ALA A 436 19.63 6.82 -2.43
N GLY A 437 18.47 7.07 -3.03
CA GLY A 437 17.19 6.74 -2.41
C GLY A 437 16.92 7.56 -1.13
N VAL A 438 17.22 8.86 -1.20
CA VAL A 438 17.01 9.87 -0.13
C VAL A 438 16.00 10.92 -0.58
#